data_AF-A0A1Y5U185-F1
#
_entry.id   AF-A0A1Y5U185-F1
#
_cell.length_a   1.000
_cell.length_b   1.000
_cell.length_c   1.000
_cell.angle_alpha   90.00
_cell.angle_beta   90.00
_cell.angle_gamma   90.00
#
_symmetry.space_group_name_H-M   'P 1'
#
loop_
_entity.id
_entity.type
_entity.pdbx_description
1 polymer ?
#
loop_
_entity_poly.entity_id
_entity_poly.type
_entity_poly.pdbx_seq_one_letter_code
_entity_poly.pdbx_strand_id
1 'polypeptide(L)'
;MTFELPDLPYSKDALAPHMSAETLSFHHDKHQKSYVEKLNSAVNGTEFAGKSLEEIIRATAGKSGESGIFNNAAQTWNHTFFWHSMSPKGGGAPDGALARQIDRDFGGFDKFRSEFLEKGKGQFGSGWVWLVLANGKLEVVSTGNADTPIAHDSQPLLTCDVWEHAYYLDYQNRRPDYLESFLDNLANWAFAAEEFANQGEGSRTAARRYQDAQADYARSGKADDAGRAAQQALDGSEGKSLEEARRKTAGSSG
;
A
#
# COMPACT_ATOMS: atom_id res chain seq x y z
N MET A 1 1.88 11.77 16.23
CA MET A 1 1.83 10.32 15.93
C MET A 1 2.54 10.13 14.60
N THR A 2 3.53 9.23 14.56
CA THR A 2 4.27 8.86 13.35
C THR A 2 3.61 7.65 12.71
N PHE A 3 3.70 7.56 11.39
CA PHE A 3 3.33 6.38 10.63
C PHE A 3 4.42 5.31 10.80
N GLU A 4 4.03 4.09 11.09
CA GLU A 4 4.94 2.94 11.18
C GLU A 4 4.73 2.00 10.01
N LEU A 5 5.77 1.22 9.68
CA LEU A 5 5.69 0.13 8.73
C LEU A 5 4.88 -1.01 9.37
N PRO A 6 3.69 -1.37 8.83
CA PRO A 6 2.91 -2.49 9.36
C PRO A 6 3.68 -3.81 9.20
N ASP A 7 3.48 -4.77 10.10
CA ASP A 7 4.00 -6.12 9.89
C ASP A 7 3.23 -6.80 8.73
N LEU A 8 3.92 -7.66 7.95
CA LEU A 8 3.26 -8.47 6.91
C LEU A 8 2.23 -9.42 7.54
N PRO A 9 1.09 -9.71 6.87
CA PRO A 9 0.07 -10.62 7.40
C PRO A 9 0.45 -12.11 7.31
N TYR A 10 1.64 -12.42 6.77
CA TYR A 10 2.21 -13.75 6.62
C TYR A 10 3.74 -13.70 6.64
N SER A 11 4.40 -14.85 6.80
CA SER A 11 5.86 -14.92 6.70
C SER A 11 6.34 -14.68 5.27
N LYS A 12 7.58 -14.21 5.11
CA LYS A 12 8.13 -13.80 3.81
C LYS A 12 8.26 -14.93 2.79
N ASP A 13 8.32 -16.17 3.24
CA ASP A 13 8.37 -17.36 2.39
C ASP A 13 6.98 -17.92 2.04
N ALA A 14 5.92 -17.40 2.66
CA ALA A 14 4.59 -18.00 2.57
C ALA A 14 3.91 -17.86 1.19
N LEU A 15 4.39 -16.97 0.32
CA LEU A 15 3.85 -16.78 -1.03
C LEU A 15 4.63 -17.53 -2.11
N ALA A 16 5.69 -18.26 -1.75
CA ALA A 16 6.44 -19.08 -2.69
C ALA A 16 5.58 -20.24 -3.24
N PRO A 17 5.73 -20.63 -4.51
CA PRO A 17 6.71 -20.15 -5.49
C PRO A 17 6.25 -18.92 -6.31
N HIS A 18 5.08 -18.34 -5.99
CA HIS A 18 4.44 -17.31 -6.81
C HIS A 18 4.97 -15.90 -6.55
N MET A 19 5.56 -15.68 -5.38
CA MET A 19 6.36 -14.50 -5.04
C MET A 19 7.44 -14.92 -4.06
N SER A 20 8.70 -14.59 -4.34
CA SER A 20 9.82 -15.03 -3.51
C SER A 20 9.95 -14.23 -2.21
N ALA A 21 10.59 -14.84 -1.21
CA ALA A 21 10.97 -14.15 0.03
C ALA A 21 11.95 -13.00 -0.21
N GLU A 22 12.72 -13.05 -1.29
CA GLU A 22 13.60 -11.96 -1.70
C GLU A 22 12.78 -10.77 -2.18
N THR A 23 11.81 -10.99 -3.09
CA THR A 23 10.85 -9.96 -3.52
C THR A 23 10.15 -9.33 -2.32
N LEU A 24 9.58 -10.13 -1.41
CA LEU A 24 8.93 -9.59 -0.21
C LEU A 24 9.88 -8.79 0.68
N SER A 25 11.13 -9.23 0.84
CA SER A 25 12.13 -8.50 1.64
C SER A 25 12.48 -7.13 1.05
N PHE A 26 12.66 -7.04 -0.27
CA PHE A 26 12.92 -5.74 -0.91
C PHE A 26 11.67 -4.87 -0.92
N HIS A 27 10.53 -5.43 -1.33
CA HIS A 27 9.30 -4.68 -1.56
C HIS A 27 8.70 -4.14 -0.24
N HIS A 28 8.68 -4.94 0.82
CA HIS A 28 8.21 -4.50 2.15
C HIS A 28 9.28 -3.70 2.91
N ASP A 29 10.44 -4.29 3.19
CA ASP A 29 11.41 -3.71 4.13
C ASP A 29 12.23 -2.56 3.53
N LYS A 30 12.22 -2.38 2.20
CA LYS A 30 12.91 -1.28 1.52
C LYS A 30 11.93 -0.32 0.87
N HIS A 31 11.10 -0.77 -0.07
CA HIS A 31 10.21 0.13 -0.82
C HIS A 31 9.12 0.73 0.08
N GLN A 32 8.28 -0.10 0.72
CA GLN A 32 7.23 0.42 1.61
C GLN A 32 7.82 1.19 2.81
N LYS A 33 8.89 0.66 3.42
CA LYS A 33 9.60 1.37 4.50
C LYS A 33 10.04 2.78 4.08
N SER A 34 10.61 2.94 2.88
CA SER A 34 11.03 4.26 2.38
C SER A 34 9.85 5.22 2.20
N TYR A 35 8.70 4.75 1.75
CA TYR A 35 7.49 5.59 1.65
C TYR A 35 7.02 6.06 3.02
N VAL A 36 7.01 5.18 4.03
CA VAL A 36 6.68 5.54 5.42
C VAL A 36 7.63 6.59 5.98
N GLU A 37 8.94 6.40 5.84
CA GLU A 37 9.96 7.35 6.34
C GLU A 37 9.86 8.73 5.66
N LYS A 38 9.66 8.74 4.33
CA LYS A 38 9.49 9.99 3.56
C LYS A 38 8.18 10.68 3.91
N LEU A 39 7.10 9.92 4.12
CA LEU A 39 5.82 10.47 4.56
C LEU A 39 5.97 11.16 5.92
N ASN A 40 6.52 10.48 6.92
CA ASN A 40 6.78 11.04 8.24
C ASN A 40 7.59 12.34 8.17
N SER A 41 8.64 12.36 7.34
CA SER A 41 9.47 13.54 7.14
C SER A 41 8.69 14.70 6.52
N ALA A 42 7.82 14.40 5.54
CA ALA A 42 7.07 15.40 4.79
C ALA A 42 5.89 15.99 5.58
N VAL A 43 5.27 15.23 6.49
CA VAL A 43 4.12 15.70 7.28
C VAL A 43 4.50 16.36 8.60
N ASN A 44 5.74 16.20 9.06
CA ASN A 44 6.19 16.75 10.34
C ASN A 44 6.06 18.29 10.37
N GLY A 45 5.38 18.83 11.38
CA GLY A 45 5.14 20.27 11.51
C GLY A 45 4.13 20.85 10.53
N THR A 46 3.42 20.01 9.76
CA THR A 46 2.34 20.42 8.84
C THR A 46 0.96 20.12 9.45
N GLU A 47 -0.10 20.59 8.80
CA GLU A 47 -1.49 20.25 9.17
C GLU A 47 -1.84 18.77 8.97
N PHE A 48 -1.00 18.02 8.24
CA PHE A 48 -1.18 16.58 7.99
C PHE A 48 -0.67 15.72 9.14
N ALA A 49 0.09 16.29 10.09
CA ALA A 49 0.58 15.55 11.25
C ALA A 49 -0.60 15.02 12.08
N GLY A 50 -0.66 13.70 12.26
CA GLY A 50 -1.70 13.03 13.04
C GLY A 50 -3.02 12.75 12.30
N LYS A 51 -3.12 13.09 11.00
CA LYS A 51 -4.22 12.60 10.15
C LYS A 51 -4.00 11.14 9.74
N SER A 52 -5.07 10.44 9.39
CA SER A 52 -4.99 9.13 8.75
C SER A 52 -4.43 9.20 7.33
N LEU A 53 -3.95 8.08 6.78
CA LEU A 53 -3.47 8.02 5.40
C LEU A 53 -4.55 8.47 4.41
N GLU A 54 -5.79 8.02 4.59
CA GLU A 54 -6.92 8.37 3.72
C GLU A 54 -7.22 9.87 3.75
N GLU A 55 -7.21 10.49 4.93
CA GLU A 55 -7.41 11.93 5.06
C GLU A 55 -6.30 12.71 4.35
N ILE A 56 -5.04 12.27 4.46
CA ILE A 56 -3.91 12.90 3.77
C ILE A 56 -4.04 12.72 2.26
N ILE A 57 -4.33 11.50 1.78
CA ILE A 57 -4.49 11.19 0.36
C ILE A 57 -5.58 12.10 -0.24
N ARG A 58 -6.76 12.16 0.39
CA ARG A 58 -7.88 12.99 -0.09
C ARG A 58 -7.57 14.47 -0.03
N ALA A 59 -6.89 14.93 1.01
CA ALA A 59 -6.55 16.34 1.17
C ALA A 59 -5.47 16.80 0.18
N THR A 60 -4.58 15.91 -0.27
CA THR A 60 -3.42 16.24 -1.12
C THR A 60 -3.60 15.87 -2.60
N ALA A 61 -4.61 15.07 -2.93
CA ALA A 61 -4.92 14.67 -4.30
C ALA A 61 -5.07 15.88 -5.24
N GLY A 62 -4.41 15.81 -6.41
CA GLY A 62 -4.49 16.84 -7.45
C GLY A 62 -3.77 18.17 -7.14
N LYS A 63 -3.17 18.33 -5.95
CA LYS A 63 -2.46 19.56 -5.59
C LYS A 63 -0.97 19.45 -5.91
N SER A 64 -0.53 20.21 -6.91
CA SER A 64 0.86 20.19 -7.39
C SER A 64 1.91 20.42 -6.28
N GLY A 65 1.64 21.33 -5.35
CA GLY A 65 2.51 21.63 -4.20
C GLY A 65 2.57 20.55 -3.12
N GLU A 66 1.65 19.58 -3.14
CA GLU A 66 1.55 18.51 -2.14
C GLU A 66 1.80 17.12 -2.74
N SER A 67 2.22 17.05 -4.00
CA SER A 67 2.46 15.79 -4.74
C SER A 67 3.43 14.83 -4.02
N GLY A 68 4.45 15.37 -3.34
CA GLY A 68 5.37 14.57 -2.52
C GLY A 68 4.69 13.90 -1.32
N ILE A 69 3.78 14.61 -0.64
CA ILE A 69 3.00 14.07 0.48
C ILE A 69 1.99 13.04 -0.05
N PHE A 70 1.25 13.39 -1.11
CA PHE A 70 0.30 12.49 -1.77
C PHE A 70 0.97 11.17 -2.16
N ASN A 71 2.09 11.23 -2.89
CA ASN A 71 2.75 10.04 -3.41
C ASN A 71 3.21 9.09 -2.29
N ASN A 72 3.78 9.61 -1.21
CA ASN A 72 4.24 8.75 -0.11
C ASN A 72 3.07 8.22 0.73
N ALA A 73 2.05 9.04 0.99
CA ALA A 73 0.84 8.60 1.69
C ALA A 73 0.11 7.50 0.91
N ALA A 74 -0.12 7.72 -0.38
CA ALA A 74 -0.79 6.77 -1.25
C ALA A 74 0.04 5.49 -1.43
N GLN A 75 1.37 5.56 -1.62
CA GLN A 75 2.18 4.35 -1.70
C GLN A 75 2.21 3.56 -0.39
N THR A 76 2.30 4.22 0.77
CA THR A 76 2.20 3.54 2.08
C THR A 76 0.87 2.80 2.21
N TRP A 77 -0.23 3.44 1.79
CA TRP A 77 -1.56 2.84 1.81
C TRP A 77 -1.70 1.69 0.80
N ASN A 78 -1.33 1.92 -0.47
CA ASN A 78 -1.45 0.96 -1.56
C ASN A 78 -0.70 -0.35 -1.25
N HIS A 79 0.51 -0.27 -0.68
CA HIS A 79 1.28 -1.47 -0.30
C HIS A 79 0.64 -2.22 0.86
N THR A 80 0.14 -1.51 1.87
CA THR A 80 -0.60 -2.15 2.96
C THR A 80 -1.81 -2.91 2.42
N PHE A 81 -2.57 -2.30 1.52
CA PHE A 81 -3.71 -2.94 0.85
C PHE A 81 -3.29 -4.14 0.00
N PHE A 82 -2.15 -4.05 -0.69
CA PHE A 82 -1.59 -5.10 -1.53
C PHE A 82 -1.21 -6.36 -0.74
N TRP A 83 -0.57 -6.21 0.42
CA TRP A 83 -0.25 -7.37 1.27
C TRP A 83 -1.50 -8.10 1.75
N HIS A 84 -2.57 -7.38 2.06
CA HIS A 84 -3.85 -7.99 2.41
C HIS A 84 -4.60 -8.56 1.20
N SER A 85 -4.33 -8.05 0.00
CA SER A 85 -4.83 -8.59 -1.27
C SER A 85 -4.20 -9.94 -1.64
N MET A 86 -3.19 -10.39 -0.88
CA MET A 86 -2.55 -11.70 -1.06
C MET A 86 -2.76 -12.63 0.13
N SER A 87 -2.70 -13.93 -0.12
CA SER A 87 -2.78 -14.98 0.90
C SER A 87 -1.97 -16.20 0.46
N PRO A 88 -1.28 -16.91 1.39
CA PRO A 88 -0.64 -18.20 1.13
C PRO A 88 -1.61 -19.29 0.64
N LYS A 89 -2.92 -19.09 0.86
CA LYS A 89 -4.01 -19.97 0.40
C LYS A 89 -4.96 -19.21 -0.54
N GLY A 90 -4.42 -18.21 -1.24
CA GLY A 90 -5.17 -17.40 -2.19
C GLY A 90 -5.45 -18.13 -3.50
N GLY A 91 -5.86 -17.36 -4.49
CA GLY A 91 -6.17 -17.86 -5.82
C GLY A 91 -7.59 -18.42 -5.95
N GLY A 92 -7.84 -19.09 -7.07
CA GLY A 92 -9.19 -19.55 -7.42
C GLY A 92 -10.15 -18.41 -7.73
N ALA A 93 -11.44 -18.61 -7.46
CA ALA A 93 -12.50 -17.64 -7.67
C ALA A 93 -13.16 -17.26 -6.33
N PRO A 94 -13.70 -16.03 -6.19
CA PRO A 94 -14.47 -15.66 -5.01
C PRO A 94 -15.77 -16.46 -4.94
N ASP A 95 -16.38 -16.46 -3.76
CA ASP A 95 -17.69 -17.05 -3.51
C ASP A 95 -18.68 -16.00 -2.95
N GLY A 96 -19.84 -16.47 -2.50
CA GLY A 96 -20.76 -15.65 -1.74
C GLY A 96 -21.30 -14.41 -2.48
N ALA A 97 -21.37 -13.29 -1.76
CA ALA A 97 -21.95 -12.05 -2.28
C ALA A 97 -21.07 -11.41 -3.36
N LEU A 98 -19.75 -11.47 -3.21
CA LEU A 98 -18.80 -10.92 -4.18
C LEU A 98 -18.86 -11.69 -5.51
N ALA A 99 -18.95 -13.03 -5.49
CA ALA A 99 -19.10 -13.82 -6.71
C ALA A 99 -20.36 -13.46 -7.49
N ARG A 100 -21.52 -13.36 -6.81
CA ARG A 100 -22.78 -12.94 -7.45
C ARG A 100 -22.70 -11.54 -8.03
N GLN A 101 -21.98 -10.65 -7.35
CA GLN A 101 -21.76 -9.29 -7.82
C GLN A 101 -20.87 -9.27 -9.08
N ILE A 102 -19.82 -10.09 -9.12
CA ILE A 102 -18.97 -10.27 -10.31
C ILE A 102 -19.78 -10.85 -11.48
N ASP A 103 -20.60 -11.87 -11.23
CA ASP A 103 -21.48 -12.45 -12.25
C ASP A 103 -22.43 -11.40 -12.83
N ARG A 104 -22.99 -10.53 -11.98
CA ARG A 104 -23.90 -9.46 -12.39
C ARG A 104 -23.20 -8.40 -13.25
N ASP A 105 -22.04 -7.92 -12.82
CA ASP A 105 -21.43 -6.71 -13.38
C ASP A 105 -20.48 -7.00 -14.55
N PHE A 106 -19.79 -8.15 -14.53
CA PHE A 106 -18.88 -8.57 -15.60
C PHE A 106 -19.48 -9.67 -16.50
N GLY A 107 -20.51 -10.38 -16.04
CA GLY A 107 -21.06 -11.53 -16.74
C GLY A 107 -20.27 -12.83 -16.51
N GLY A 108 -19.59 -12.95 -15.37
CA GLY A 108 -18.86 -14.14 -14.94
C GLY A 108 -17.41 -13.86 -14.56
N PHE A 109 -16.84 -14.73 -13.72
CA PHE A 109 -15.46 -14.61 -13.26
C PHE A 109 -14.42 -14.59 -14.39
N ASP A 110 -14.62 -15.38 -15.45
CA ASP A 110 -13.70 -15.41 -16.59
C ASP A 110 -13.60 -14.06 -17.30
N LYS A 111 -14.72 -13.33 -17.41
CA LYS A 111 -14.74 -11.98 -18.01
C LYS A 111 -14.05 -10.97 -17.11
N PHE A 112 -14.31 -11.01 -15.81
CA PHE A 112 -13.57 -10.22 -14.82
C PHE A 112 -12.06 -10.50 -14.91
N ARG A 113 -11.65 -11.78 -14.92
CA ARG A 113 -10.24 -12.18 -15.00
C ARG A 113 -9.59 -11.61 -16.27
N SER A 114 -10.26 -11.74 -17.42
CA SER A 114 -9.79 -11.18 -18.68
C SER A 114 -9.55 -9.66 -18.58
N GLU A 115 -10.52 -8.93 -18.03
CA GLU A 115 -10.44 -7.47 -17.87
C GLU A 115 -9.33 -7.05 -16.89
N PHE A 116 -9.22 -7.73 -15.75
CA PHE A 116 -8.16 -7.49 -14.76
C PHE A 116 -6.77 -7.69 -15.34
N LEU A 117 -6.55 -8.80 -16.05
CA LEU A 117 -5.27 -9.06 -16.71
C LEU A 117 -5.00 -8.05 -17.83
N GLU A 118 -6.00 -7.70 -18.64
CA GLU A 118 -5.84 -6.71 -19.70
C GLU A 118 -5.44 -5.34 -19.15
N LYS A 119 -6.12 -4.85 -18.11
CA LYS A 119 -5.81 -3.57 -17.46
C LYS A 119 -4.43 -3.56 -16.81
N GLY A 120 -4.06 -4.62 -16.10
CA GLY A 120 -2.72 -4.73 -15.49
C GLY A 120 -1.59 -4.77 -16.53
N LYS A 121 -1.79 -5.48 -17.64
CA LYS A 121 -0.83 -5.50 -18.77
C LYS A 121 -0.79 -4.14 -19.48
N GLY A 122 -1.94 -3.50 -19.66
CA GLY A 122 -2.09 -2.23 -20.36
C GLY A 122 -1.61 -1.00 -19.58
N GLN A 123 -1.43 -1.10 -18.26
CA GLN A 123 -0.85 -0.02 -17.46
C GLN A 123 0.61 0.23 -17.86
N PHE A 124 0.84 1.22 -18.72
CA PHE A 124 2.19 1.56 -19.16
C PHE A 124 3.00 2.18 -18.00
N GLY A 125 4.26 1.75 -17.88
CA GLY A 125 5.15 2.14 -16.78
C GLY A 125 4.73 1.53 -15.45
N SER A 126 4.92 2.32 -14.39
CA SER A 126 4.61 1.96 -13.02
C SER A 126 3.16 2.24 -12.65
N GLY A 127 2.56 1.38 -11.83
CA GLY A 127 1.18 1.57 -11.39
C GLY A 127 0.58 0.35 -10.73
N TRP A 128 -0.74 0.33 -10.70
CA TRP A 128 -1.54 -0.67 -9.99
C TRP A 128 -2.75 -1.05 -10.83
N VAL A 129 -3.26 -2.26 -10.64
CA VAL A 129 -4.57 -2.69 -11.15
C VAL A 129 -5.47 -3.06 -9.98
N TRP A 130 -6.73 -2.63 -10.05
CA TRP A 130 -7.67 -2.70 -8.95
C TRP A 130 -8.99 -3.34 -9.41
N LEU A 131 -9.59 -4.15 -8.54
CA LEU A 131 -11.02 -4.34 -8.50
C LEU A 131 -11.60 -3.31 -7.53
N VAL A 132 -12.54 -2.50 -7.98
CA VAL A 132 -13.19 -1.46 -7.17
C VAL A 132 -14.71 -1.63 -7.19
N LEU A 133 -15.37 -1.12 -6.15
CA LEU A 133 -16.79 -0.83 -6.14
C LEU A 133 -16.99 0.68 -6.30
N ALA A 134 -17.57 1.09 -7.43
CA ALA A 134 -17.90 2.47 -7.74
C ALA A 134 -19.39 2.58 -8.03
N ASN A 135 -20.10 3.48 -7.35
CA ASN A 135 -21.54 3.71 -7.55
C ASN A 135 -22.40 2.41 -7.50
N GLY A 136 -22.02 1.45 -6.64
CA GLY A 136 -22.72 0.18 -6.49
C GLY A 136 -22.47 -0.84 -7.60
N LYS A 137 -21.48 -0.60 -8.46
CA LYS A 137 -21.04 -1.50 -9.53
C LYS A 137 -19.55 -1.82 -9.39
N LEU A 138 -19.19 -3.06 -9.68
CA LEU A 138 -17.79 -3.46 -9.78
C LEU A 138 -17.18 -2.98 -11.10
N GLU A 139 -15.94 -2.51 -11.00
CA GLU A 139 -15.14 -2.06 -12.14
C GLU A 139 -13.69 -2.51 -11.97
N VAL A 140 -13.00 -2.76 -13.08
CA VAL A 140 -11.55 -2.93 -13.10
C VAL A 140 -10.92 -1.63 -13.60
N VAL A 141 -10.08 -1.04 -12.76
CA VAL A 141 -9.34 0.20 -13.09
C VAL A 141 -7.84 -0.02 -12.94
N SER A 142 -7.05 0.77 -13.66
CA SER A 142 -5.61 0.87 -13.41
C SER A 142 -5.26 2.30 -13.06
N THR A 143 -4.27 2.47 -12.19
CA THR A 143 -3.78 3.79 -11.76
C THR A 143 -2.28 3.90 -12.02
N GLY A 144 -1.85 5.09 -12.44
CA GLY A 144 -0.44 5.37 -12.70
C GLY A 144 0.31 5.75 -11.42
N ASN A 145 1.54 5.27 -11.29
CA ASN A 145 2.43 5.58 -10.17
C ASN A 145 1.80 5.30 -8.79
N ALA A 146 1.58 6.35 -7.99
CA ALA A 146 1.04 6.29 -6.64
C ALA A 146 -0.48 6.49 -6.58
N ASP A 147 -1.12 6.85 -7.70
CA ASP A 147 -2.54 7.15 -7.72
C ASP A 147 -3.38 5.94 -7.24
N THR A 148 -4.52 6.22 -6.63
CA THR A 148 -5.26 5.24 -5.83
C THR A 148 -6.76 5.49 -5.91
N PRO A 149 -7.61 4.44 -5.94
CA PRO A 149 -9.08 4.59 -5.95
C PRO A 149 -9.65 5.49 -4.84
N ILE A 150 -8.95 5.62 -3.70
CA ILE A 150 -9.35 6.53 -2.60
C ILE A 150 -9.43 7.99 -3.06
N ALA A 151 -8.55 8.42 -3.97
CA ALA A 151 -8.55 9.77 -4.51
C ALA A 151 -9.73 10.04 -5.45
N HIS A 152 -10.41 8.99 -5.90
CA HIS A 152 -11.49 9.01 -6.90
C HIS A 152 -12.81 8.48 -6.36
N ASP A 153 -13.00 8.53 -5.03
CA ASP A 153 -14.23 8.09 -4.32
C ASP A 153 -14.70 6.66 -4.66
N SER A 154 -13.78 5.82 -5.12
CA SER A 154 -14.03 4.42 -5.43
C SER A 154 -13.53 3.55 -4.28
N GLN A 155 -14.27 2.50 -3.94
CA GLN A 155 -13.89 1.59 -2.86
C GLN A 155 -13.02 0.46 -3.42
N PRO A 156 -11.73 0.38 -3.07
CA PRO A 156 -10.87 -0.71 -3.50
C PRO A 156 -11.23 -2.02 -2.79
N LEU A 157 -11.24 -3.13 -3.54
CA LEU A 157 -11.55 -4.47 -3.04
C LEU A 157 -10.37 -5.44 -3.19
N LEU A 158 -9.61 -5.31 -4.28
CA LEU A 158 -8.42 -6.12 -4.55
C LEU A 158 -7.44 -5.27 -5.36
N THR A 159 -6.13 -5.38 -5.11
CA THR A 159 -5.10 -4.73 -5.93
C THR A 159 -3.95 -5.65 -6.27
N CYS A 160 -3.29 -5.37 -7.39
CA CYS A 160 -2.00 -5.97 -7.76
C CYS A 160 -1.02 -4.85 -8.15
N ASP A 161 0.18 -4.87 -7.54
CA ASP A 161 1.27 -3.94 -7.84
C ASP A 161 1.92 -4.32 -9.19
N VAL A 162 1.88 -3.43 -10.18
CA VAL A 162 2.54 -3.63 -11.48
C VAL A 162 3.76 -2.73 -11.67
N TRP A 163 4.27 -2.13 -10.60
CA TRP A 163 5.64 -1.62 -10.58
C TRP A 163 6.63 -2.77 -10.76
N GLU A 164 7.71 -2.55 -11.51
CA GLU A 164 8.67 -3.61 -11.81
C GLU A 164 9.30 -4.21 -10.53
N HIS A 165 9.50 -3.43 -9.47
CA HIS A 165 10.03 -3.96 -8.20
C HIS A 165 9.17 -5.08 -7.58
N ALA A 166 7.89 -5.17 -7.94
CA ALA A 166 6.96 -6.16 -7.39
C ALA A 166 7.15 -7.56 -8.01
N TYR A 167 7.80 -7.64 -9.17
CA TYR A 167 7.88 -8.90 -9.93
C TYR A 167 9.21 -9.14 -10.64
N TYR A 168 10.11 -8.15 -10.77
CA TYR A 168 11.27 -8.30 -11.66
C TYR A 168 12.27 -9.39 -11.22
N LEU A 169 12.41 -9.61 -9.91
CA LEU A 169 13.27 -10.68 -9.39
C LEU A 169 12.74 -12.08 -9.75
N ASP A 170 11.42 -12.25 -9.79
CA ASP A 170 10.77 -13.55 -10.00
C ASP A 170 10.38 -13.79 -11.48
N TYR A 171 10.03 -12.73 -12.20
CA TYR A 171 9.43 -12.76 -13.54
C TYR A 171 10.16 -11.93 -14.60
N GLN A 172 11.09 -11.06 -14.22
CA GLN A 172 11.77 -10.11 -15.11
C GLN A 172 10.74 -9.32 -15.94
N ASN A 173 10.80 -9.36 -17.27
CA ASN A 173 9.88 -8.63 -18.13
C ASN A 173 8.50 -9.31 -18.29
N ARG A 174 8.28 -10.48 -17.68
CA ARG A 174 7.06 -11.30 -17.85
C ARG A 174 5.95 -10.86 -16.91
N ARG A 175 5.57 -9.59 -16.96
CA ARG A 175 4.40 -9.06 -16.21
C ARG A 175 3.11 -9.86 -16.46
N PRO A 176 2.80 -10.34 -17.68
CA PRO A 176 1.63 -11.21 -17.89
C PRO A 176 1.63 -12.44 -16.97
N ASP A 177 2.74 -13.19 -16.93
CA ASP A 177 2.89 -14.38 -16.09
C ASP A 177 2.75 -14.05 -14.59
N TYR A 178 3.29 -12.91 -14.15
CA TYR A 178 3.13 -12.42 -12.78
C TYR A 178 1.66 -12.13 -12.43
N LEU A 179 0.94 -11.42 -13.29
CA LEU A 179 -0.47 -11.08 -13.08
C LEU A 179 -1.37 -12.33 -13.06
N GLU A 180 -1.09 -13.29 -13.94
CA GLU A 180 -1.77 -14.59 -13.94
C GLU A 180 -1.47 -15.36 -12.66
N SER A 181 -0.20 -15.43 -12.26
CA SER A 181 0.21 -16.08 -11.01
C SER A 181 -0.45 -15.44 -9.79
N PHE A 182 -0.53 -14.09 -9.74
CA PHE A 182 -1.22 -13.35 -8.69
C PHE A 182 -2.69 -13.75 -8.59
N LEU A 183 -3.45 -13.65 -9.69
CA LEU A 183 -4.89 -13.97 -9.66
C LEU A 183 -5.16 -15.44 -9.35
N ASP A 184 -4.38 -16.33 -9.95
CA ASP A 184 -4.68 -17.76 -9.91
C ASP A 184 -4.22 -18.41 -8.61
N ASN A 185 -3.23 -17.83 -7.89
CA ASN A 185 -2.60 -18.46 -6.72
C ASN A 185 -2.48 -17.57 -5.48
N LEU A 186 -2.53 -16.24 -5.59
CA LEU A 186 -2.26 -15.34 -4.47
C LEU A 186 -3.46 -14.50 -4.06
N ALA A 187 -4.37 -14.16 -4.99
CA ALA A 187 -5.49 -13.27 -4.74
C ALA A 187 -6.31 -13.72 -3.52
N ASN A 188 -6.42 -12.84 -2.53
CA ASN A 188 -7.15 -13.09 -1.30
C ASN A 188 -8.61 -12.70 -1.44
N TRP A 189 -9.42 -13.61 -1.96
CA TRP A 189 -10.86 -13.37 -2.16
C TRP A 189 -11.63 -13.17 -0.85
N ALA A 190 -11.18 -13.75 0.26
CA ALA A 190 -11.79 -13.51 1.57
C ALA A 190 -11.62 -12.05 1.99
N PHE A 191 -10.44 -11.46 1.78
CA PHE A 191 -10.21 -10.05 2.00
C PHE A 191 -11.09 -9.17 1.10
N ALA A 192 -11.13 -9.47 -0.21
CA ALA A 192 -11.97 -8.73 -1.15
C ALA A 192 -13.47 -8.80 -0.79
N ALA A 193 -13.94 -9.95 -0.29
CA ALA A 193 -15.32 -10.13 0.16
C ALA A 193 -15.62 -9.35 1.45
N GLU A 194 -14.66 -9.25 2.37
CA GLU A 194 -14.79 -8.41 3.58
C GLU A 194 -14.86 -6.93 3.20
N GLU A 195 -13.97 -6.46 2.32
CA GLU A 195 -14.05 -5.09 1.79
C GLU A 195 -15.39 -4.83 1.11
N PHE A 196 -15.87 -5.78 0.30
CA PHE A 196 -17.16 -5.66 -0.37
C PHE A 196 -18.33 -5.58 0.61
N ALA A 197 -18.30 -6.36 1.71
CA ALA A 197 -19.33 -6.33 2.74
C ALA A 197 -19.38 -4.99 3.49
N ASN A 198 -18.27 -4.26 3.55
CA ASN A 198 -18.17 -2.94 4.17
C ASN A 198 -18.62 -1.79 3.24
N GLN A 199 -19.38 -2.09 2.18
CA GLN A 199 -19.96 -1.10 1.28
C GLN A 199 -20.70 0.00 2.06
N GLY A 200 -20.37 1.26 1.77
CA GLY A 200 -21.01 2.43 2.38
C GLY A 200 -20.35 2.91 3.68
N GLU A 201 -19.36 2.18 4.20
CA GLU A 201 -18.52 2.68 5.30
C GLU A 201 -17.33 3.52 4.81
N GLY A 202 -17.14 3.63 3.49
CA GLY A 202 -15.88 4.10 2.90
C GLY A 202 -14.79 3.03 3.08
N SER A 203 -13.60 3.22 2.52
CA SER A 203 -12.45 2.28 2.64
C SER A 203 -11.88 2.16 4.08
N ARG A 204 -12.75 2.21 5.09
CA ARG A 204 -12.42 2.14 6.51
C ARG A 204 -11.75 0.84 6.89
N THR A 205 -11.90 -0.26 6.16
CA THR A 205 -11.30 -1.54 6.55
C THR A 205 -9.77 -1.49 6.45
N ALA A 206 -9.21 -1.02 5.32
CA ALA A 206 -7.76 -0.86 5.16
C ALA A 206 -7.22 0.27 6.06
N ALA A 207 -7.97 1.37 6.19
CA ALA A 207 -7.70 2.44 7.15
C ALA A 207 -7.60 1.89 8.56
N ARG A 208 -8.60 1.10 8.95
CA ARG A 208 -8.75 0.47 10.25
C ARG A 208 -7.67 -0.56 10.46
N ARG A 209 -7.33 -1.40 9.49
CA ARG A 209 -6.24 -2.37 9.60
C ARG A 209 -4.89 -1.67 9.76
N TYR A 210 -4.65 -0.60 9.00
CA TYR A 210 -3.46 0.21 9.19
C TYR A 210 -3.46 0.87 10.57
N GLN A 211 -4.56 1.51 10.99
CA GLN A 211 -4.72 2.13 12.31
C GLN A 211 -4.63 1.13 13.46
N ASP A 212 -5.20 -0.06 13.30
CA ASP A 212 -5.17 -1.16 14.25
C ASP A 212 -3.73 -1.66 14.37
N ALA A 213 -3.01 -1.80 13.24
CA ALA A 213 -1.58 -2.11 13.25
C ALA A 213 -0.75 -1.00 13.93
N GLN A 214 -1.07 0.27 13.70
CA GLN A 214 -0.43 1.39 14.42
C GLN A 214 -0.73 1.33 15.93
N ALA A 215 -1.96 0.98 16.30
CA ALA A 215 -2.38 0.87 17.68
C ALA A 215 -1.74 -0.34 18.38
N ASP A 216 -1.65 -1.47 17.69
CA ASP A 216 -0.94 -2.67 18.15
C ASP A 216 0.55 -2.39 18.33
N TYR A 217 1.17 -1.68 17.37
CA TYR A 217 2.56 -1.24 17.50
C TYR A 217 2.74 -0.36 18.74
N ALA A 218 1.89 0.65 18.93
CA ALA A 218 1.93 1.52 20.11
C ALA A 218 1.76 0.72 21.42
N ARG A 219 0.90 -0.32 21.42
CA ARG A 219 0.71 -1.21 22.57
C ARG A 219 1.87 -2.18 22.80
N SER A 220 2.63 -2.54 21.75
CA SER A 220 3.67 -3.57 21.80
C SER A 220 4.94 -3.17 22.55
N GLY A 221 5.10 -1.90 22.94
CA GLY A 221 6.31 -1.36 23.55
C GLY A 221 7.45 -1.11 22.55
N LYS A 222 7.34 -1.55 21.29
CA LYS A 222 8.29 -1.25 20.21
C LYS A 222 8.44 0.25 19.97
N ALA A 223 7.37 1.04 20.17
CA ALA A 223 7.41 2.49 20.08
C ALA A 223 8.38 3.12 21.10
N ASP A 224 8.43 2.59 22.32
CA ASP A 224 9.35 3.05 23.35
C ASP A 224 10.80 2.64 23.03
N ASP A 225 11.01 1.45 22.45
CA ASP A 225 12.31 1.01 21.97
C ASP A 225 12.83 1.86 20.80
N ALA A 226 11.97 2.17 19.83
CA ALA A 226 12.29 3.07 18.73
C ALA A 226 12.58 4.49 19.23
N GLY A 227 11.79 4.99 20.19
CA GLY A 227 12.05 6.27 20.86
C GLY A 227 13.40 6.30 21.58
N ARG A 228 13.74 5.23 22.32
CA ARG A 228 15.06 5.09 22.96
C ARG A 228 16.19 5.03 21.94
N ALA A 229 16.04 4.29 20.84
CA ALA A 229 17.04 4.17 19.80
C ALA A 229 17.25 5.49 19.04
N ALA A 230 16.17 6.22 18.74
CA ALA A 230 16.23 7.55 18.13
C ALA A 230 16.91 8.56 19.07
N GLN A 231 16.59 8.55 20.36
CA GLN A 231 17.25 9.39 21.36
C GLN A 231 18.74 9.06 21.48
N GLN A 232 19.11 7.78 21.50
CA GLN A 232 20.51 7.35 21.51
C GLN A 232 21.27 7.78 20.25
N ALA A 233 20.64 7.75 19.08
CA ALA A 233 21.24 8.22 17.84
C ALA A 233 21.47 9.75 17.84
N LEU A 234 20.51 10.51 18.38
CA LEU A 234 20.63 11.97 18.58
C LEU A 234 21.69 12.34 19.63
N ASP A 235 21.81 11.55 20.69
CA ASP A 235 22.82 11.75 21.75
C ASP A 235 24.22 11.24 21.36
N GLY A 236 24.27 10.45 20.28
CA GLY A 236 25.47 9.87 19.69
C GLY A 236 26.32 10.88 18.89
N SER A 237 27.48 10.41 18.40
CA SER A 237 28.43 11.24 17.64
C SER A 237 27.82 11.79 16.34
N GLU A 238 26.91 11.07 15.72
CA GLU A 238 26.19 11.51 14.52
C GLU A 238 25.19 12.63 14.83
N GLY A 239 24.40 12.51 15.90
CA GLY A 239 23.49 13.58 16.32
C GLY A 239 24.20 14.85 16.76
N LYS A 240 25.32 14.73 17.48
CA LYS A 240 26.17 15.87 17.88
C LYS A 240 26.80 16.58 16.67
N SER A 241 27.25 15.82 15.68
CA SER A 241 27.81 16.41 14.46
C SER A 241 26.76 17.09 13.58
N LEU A 242 25.52 16.58 13.55
CA LEU A 242 24.38 17.26 12.93
C LEU A 242 24.01 18.57 13.64
N GLU A 243 24.06 18.61 14.97
CA GLU A 243 23.79 19.84 15.73
C GLU A 243 24.89 20.90 15.52
N GLU A 244 26.16 20.48 15.49
CA GLU A 244 27.28 21.35 15.14
C GLU A 244 27.17 21.89 13.71
N ALA A 245 26.76 21.07 12.75
CA ALA A 245 26.53 21.49 11.38
C ALA A 245 25.39 22.53 11.28
N ARG A 246 24.30 22.34 12.03
CA ARG A 246 23.19 23.30 12.13
C ARG A 246 23.61 24.64 12.75
N ARG A 247 24.44 24.62 13.79
CA ARG A 247 24.99 25.85 14.40
C ARG A 247 25.90 26.61 13.44
N LYS A 248 26.72 25.91 12.66
CA LYS A 248 27.59 26.51 11.64
C LYS A 248 26.82 27.18 10.50
N THR A 249 25.70 26.60 10.08
CA THR A 249 24.83 27.18 9.03
C THR A 249 23.98 28.34 9.53
N ALA A 250 23.55 28.33 10.80
CA ALA A 250 22.85 29.46 11.40
C ALA A 250 23.78 30.67 11.64
N GLY A 251 25.06 30.43 11.97
CA GLY A 251 26.05 31.49 12.23
C GLY A 251 26.66 32.16 10.99
N SER A 252 26.45 31.62 9.77
CA SER A 252 27.01 32.17 8.53
C SER A 252 26.08 33.14 7.80
N SER A 253 25.02 33.61 8.47
CA SER A 253 24.03 34.54 7.92
C SER A 253 23.98 35.90 8.64
N GLY A 254 25.04 36.22 9.41
CA GLY A 254 25.26 37.52 10.04
C GLY A 254 26.36 38.33 9.35
#